data_AF-A0A916M6A1-F1
#
_entry.id   AF-A0A916M6A1-F1
#
_cell.length_a   1.000
_cell.length_b   1.000
_cell.length_c   1.000
_cell.angle_alpha   90.00
_cell.angle_beta   90.00
_cell.angle_gamma   90.00
#
_symmetry.space_group_name_H-M   'P 1'
#
loop_
_entity.id
_entity.type
_entity.pdbx_description
1 polymer ?
#
loop_
_entity_poly.entity_id
_entity_poly.type
_entity_poly.pdbx_seq_one_letter_code
_entity_poly.pdbx_strand_id
1 'polypeptide(L)' 'MRHRNKELLIKAAKRIKKLREQHAVTQEELYNDTGINVGRIERGVNDLTICTLERICKYFGITFREFFNKDF' A
#
# COMPACT_ATOMS: atom_id res chain seq x y z
N MET A 1 0.28 6.76 23.19
CA MET A 1 -0.77 7.06 22.19
C MET A 1 -0.10 7.09 20.81
N ARG A 2 -0.45 6.19 19.88
CA ARG A 2 0.14 6.23 18.53
C ARG A 2 -0.39 7.47 17.82
N HIS A 3 0.50 8.40 17.44
CA HIS A 3 0.11 9.51 16.57
C HIS A 3 -0.35 8.92 15.24
N ARG A 4 -1.59 9.23 14.84
CA ARG A 4 -2.22 8.66 13.67
C ARG A 4 -2.58 9.77 12.70
N ASN A 5 -1.76 9.96 11.68
CA ASN A 5 -2.03 10.91 10.62
C ASN A 5 -2.98 10.27 9.59
N LYS A 6 -4.27 10.56 9.71
CA LYS A 6 -5.32 9.96 8.87
C LYS A 6 -5.15 10.34 7.39
N GLU A 7 -4.70 11.56 7.09
CA GLU A 7 -4.48 12.00 5.71
C GLU A 7 -3.35 11.22 5.04
N LEU A 8 -2.25 11.02 5.76
CA LEU A 8 -1.12 10.21 5.29
C LEU A 8 -1.55 8.77 4.97
N LEU A 9 -2.35 8.16 5.85
CA LEU A 9 -2.88 6.81 5.64
C LEU A 9 -3.77 6.73 4.40
N ILE A 10 -4.63 7.73 4.20
CA ILE A 10 -5.51 7.79 3.02
C ILE A 10 -4.68 7.96 1.73
N LYS A 11 -3.64 8.81 1.74
CA LYS A 11 -2.74 8.97 0.60
C LYS A 11 -2.01 7.66 0.26
N ALA A 12 -1.42 7.01 1.26
CA ALA A 12 -0.75 5.72 1.06
C ALA A 12 -1.71 4.64 0.55
N ALA A 13 -2.91 4.55 1.12
CA ALA A 13 -3.98 3.65 0.68
C ALA A 13 -4.36 3.87 -0.80
N LYS A 14 -4.58 5.12 -1.20
CA LYS A 14 -4.89 5.48 -2.60
C LYS A 14 -3.73 5.12 -3.53
N ARG A 15 -2.48 5.36 -3.12
CA ARG A 15 -1.30 5.01 -3.91
C ARG A 15 -1.20 3.51 -4.14
N ILE A 16 -1.40 2.70 -3.09
CA ILE A 16 -1.38 1.23 -3.19
C ILE A 16 -2.51 0.74 -4.10
N LYS A 17 -3.72 1.28 -3.94
CA LYS A 17 -4.86 0.94 -4.81
C LYS A 17 -4.58 1.23 -6.28
N LYS A 18 -4.00 2.40 -6.58
CA LYS A 18 -3.62 2.79 -7.94
C LYS A 18 -2.57 1.85 -8.54
N LEU A 19 -1.54 1.48 -7.78
CA LEU A 19 -0.53 0.51 -8.23
C LEU A 19 -1.17 -0.84 -8.55
N ARG A 20 -2.07 -1.31 -7.68
CA ARG A 20 -2.81 -2.54 -7.86
C ARG A 20 -3.66 -2.52 -9.14
N GLU A 21 -4.41 -1.44 -9.38
CA GLU A 21 -5.22 -1.26 -10.58
C GLU A 21 -4.37 -1.15 -11.86
N GLN A 22 -3.20 -0.49 -11.80
CA GLN A 22 -2.26 -0.40 -12.92
C GLN A 22 -1.67 -1.74 -13.34
N HIS A 23 -1.54 -2.68 -12.40
CA HIS A 23 -1.04 -4.03 -12.65
C HIS A 23 -2.17 -5.05 -12.86
N ALA A 24 -3.43 -4.61 -12.90
CA ALA A 24 -4.62 -5.47 -12.99
C ALA A 24 -4.68 -6.58 -11.91
N VAL A 25 -4.14 -6.31 -10.73
CA VAL A 25 -4.12 -7.25 -9.61
C VAL A 25 -5.36 -7.05 -8.73
N THR A 26 -5.98 -8.11 -8.25
CA THR A 26 -7.08 -8.07 -7.26
C THR A 26 -6.54 -8.01 -5.84
N GLN A 27 -7.38 -7.64 -4.87
CA GLN A 27 -6.97 -7.68 -3.46
C GLN A 27 -6.64 -9.11 -3.00
N GLU A 28 -7.33 -10.10 -3.57
CA GLU A 28 -7.15 -11.52 -3.28
C GLU A 28 -5.83 -12.05 -3.83
N GLU A 29 -5.50 -11.76 -5.09
CA GLU A 29 -4.21 -12.13 -5.70
C GLU A 29 -3.03 -11.56 -4.89
N LEU A 30 -3.07 -10.27 -4.57
CA LEU A 30 -2.02 -9.65 -3.76
C LEU A 30 -1.89 -10.32 -2.38
N TYR A 31 -3.01 -10.68 -1.75
CA TYR A 31 -3.00 -11.39 -0.47
C TYR A 31 -2.42 -12.80 -0.63
N ASN A 32 -2.76 -13.52 -1.68
CA ASN A 32 -2.24 -14.86 -1.94
C ASN A 32 -0.73 -14.83 -2.20
N ASP A 33 -0.23 -13.82 -2.91
CA ASP A 33 1.18 -13.71 -3.27
C ASP A 33 2.06 -13.19 -2.13
N THR A 34 1.51 -12.33 -1.26
CA THR A 34 2.29 -11.59 -0.26
C THR A 34 1.86 -11.84 1.18
N GLY A 35 0.70 -12.45 1.41
CA GLY A 35 0.07 -12.54 2.74
C GLY A 35 -0.35 -11.18 3.33
N ILE A 36 -0.30 -10.10 2.55
CA ILE A 36 -0.63 -8.74 3.02
C ILE A 36 -2.10 -8.46 2.76
N ASN A 37 -2.87 -8.25 3.83
CA ASN A 37 -4.27 -7.85 3.72
C ASN A 37 -4.39 -6.36 3.36
N VAL A 38 -4.30 -6.07 2.06
CA VAL A 38 -4.37 -4.69 1.55
C VAL A 38 -5.75 -4.08 1.70
N GLY A 39 -6.82 -4.87 1.76
CA GLY A 39 -8.19 -4.38 1.97
C GLY A 39 -8.39 -3.66 3.32
N ARG A 40 -7.59 -3.96 4.36
CA ARG A 40 -7.56 -3.18 5.61
C ARG A 40 -6.77 -1.87 5.48
N ILE A 41 -5.73 -1.88 4.66
CA ILE A 41 -4.90 -0.70 4.37
C ILE A 41 -5.69 0.28 3.49
N GLU A 42 -6.36 -0.19 2.44
CA GLU A 42 -7.15 0.63 1.53
C GLU A 42 -8.33 1.34 2.22
N ARG A 43 -8.87 0.74 3.29
CA ARG A 43 -9.92 1.34 4.13
C ARG A 43 -9.38 2.31 5.20
N GLY A 44 -8.07 2.50 5.31
CA GLY A 44 -7.43 3.35 6.32
C GLY A 44 -7.55 2.81 7.76
N VAL A 45 -7.93 1.55 7.92
CA VAL A 45 -8.22 0.92 9.24
C VAL A 45 -6.93 0.61 10.00
N ASN A 46 -5.82 0.36 9.31
CA ASN A 46 -4.52 0.10 9.92
C ASN A 46 -3.43 0.99 9.31
N ASP A 47 -2.50 1.39 10.17
CA ASP A 47 -1.21 1.90 9.74
C ASP A 47 -0.38 0.75 9.13
N LEU A 48 0.54 1.09 8.23
CA LEU A 48 1.41 0.12 7.58
C LEU A 48 2.82 0.27 8.11
N THR A 49 3.49 -0.85 8.35
CA THR A 49 4.91 -0.81 8.72
C THR A 49 5.76 -0.53 7.49
N ILE A 50 6.96 0.03 7.68
CA ILE A 50 7.92 0.21 6.58
C ILE A 50 8.27 -1.13 5.92
N CYS A 51 8.36 -2.22 6.68
CA CYS A 51 8.58 -3.56 6.12
C CYS A 51 7.41 -4.02 5.23
N THR A 52 6.17 -3.72 5.62
CA THR A 52 4.99 -4.00 4.78
C THR A 52 5.06 -3.18 3.49
N LEU A 53 5.44 -1.91 3.57
CA LEU A 53 5.60 -1.07 2.39
C LEU A 53 6.67 -1.60 1.45
N GLU A 54 7.80 -2.05 1.99
CA GLU A 54 8.91 -2.61 1.23
C GLU A 54 8.46 -3.81 0.40
N ARG A 55 7.70 -4.72 1.02
CA ARG A 55 7.15 -5.90 0.35
C ARG A 55 6.15 -5.54 -0.75
N ILE A 56 5.32 -4.53 -0.53
CA ILE A 56 4.41 -4.00 -1.56
C ILE A 56 5.21 -3.40 -2.72
N CYS A 57 6.26 -2.63 -2.44
CA CYS A 57 7.11 -2.04 -3.47
C CYS A 57 7.81 -3.13 -4.30
N LYS A 58 8.37 -4.15 -3.64
CA LYS A 58 8.97 -5.33 -4.31
C LYS A 58 7.96 -6.07 -5.18
N TYR A 59 6.74 -6.29 -4.68
CA TYR A 59 5.69 -6.99 -5.41
C TYR A 59 5.34 -6.28 -6.73
N PHE A 60 5.25 -4.95 -6.70
CA PHE A 60 4.99 -4.15 -7.90
C PHE A 60 6.26 -3.74 -8.68
N GLY A 61 7.45 -4.24 -8.30
CA GLY A 61 8.71 -3.92 -8.98
C GLY A 61 9.12 -2.44 -8.92
N ILE A 62 8.69 -1.70 -7.90
CA ILE A 62 9.01 -0.27 -7.71
C ILE A 62 9.90 -0.03 -6.50
N THR A 63 10.55 1.13 -6.48
CA THR A 63 11.31 1.66 -5.34
C THR A 63 10.43 2.49 -4.40
N PHE A 64 10.90 2.72 -3.17
CA PHE A 64 10.24 3.69 -2.28
C PHE A 64 10.17 5.09 -2.89
N ARG A 65 11.21 5.51 -3.62
CA ARG A 65 11.22 6.80 -4.31
C ARG A 65 10.04 6.91 -5.28
N GLU A 66 9.80 5.88 -6.07
CA GLU A 66 8.67 5.84 -7.01
C GLU A 66 7.33 5.74 -6.29
N PHE A 67 7.28 5.04 -5.15
CA PHE A 67 6.09 5.00 -4.31
C PHE A 67 5.68 6.41 -3.85
N PHE A 68 6.64 7.22 -3.38
CA PHE A 68 6.39 8.57 -2.82
C PHE A 68 6.48 9.72 -3.84
N ASN A 69 6.79 9.49 -5.12
CA ASN A 69 6.97 10.55 -6.12
C ASN A 69 5.65 11.08 -6.68
N LYS A 70 4.84 10.19 -7.28
CA LYS A 70 3.56 10.57 -7.89
C LYS A 70 2.46 10.45 -6.84
N ASP A 71 1.82 11.58 -6.52
CA ASP A 71 0.61 11.68 -5.71
C ASP A 71 0.79 11.58 -4.17
N PHE A 72 2.00 11.83 -3.65
CA PHE A 72 2.27 11.90 -2.21
C PHE A 72 2.52 13.32 -1.72
#